data_AF-A0A1G3ADB1-F1
#
_entry.id   AF-A0A1G3ADB1-F1
#
_cell.length_a   1.000
_cell.length_b   1.000
_cell.length_c   1.000
_cell.angle_alpha   90.00
_cell.angle_beta   90.00
_cell.angle_gamma   90.00
#
_symmetry.space_group_name_H-M   'P 1'
#
loop_
_entity.id
_entity.type
_entity.pdbx_description
1 polymer ?
#
loop_
_entity_poly.entity_id
_entity_poly.type
_entity_poly.pdbx_seq_one_letter_code
_entity_poly.pdbx_strand_id
1 'polypeptide(L)'
;MATKRVNYYLMKIVRVSGWLLLALMILYILTGFSLTGEWKLVDLRTASIIHKVFEWPLIVVFLAHAITTIYFAFRRWGWIKKRTGA
;
A
#
# COMPACT_ATOMS: atom_id res chain seq x y z
N MET A 1 -3.71 -14.41 24.66
CA MET A 1 -2.88 -14.85 23.49
C MET A 1 -3.31 -14.26 22.14
N ALA A 2 -4.61 -14.06 21.87
CA ALA A 2 -5.11 -13.59 20.57
C ALA A 2 -4.51 -12.25 20.09
N THR A 3 -4.30 -11.28 20.98
CA THR A 3 -3.75 -9.95 20.65
C THR A 3 -2.33 -10.00 20.08
N LYS A 4 -1.51 -10.97 20.51
CA LYS A 4 -0.15 -11.15 19.98
C LYS A 4 -0.19 -11.68 18.54
N ARG A 5 -1.12 -12.59 18.23
CA ARG A 5 -1.33 -13.12 16.87
C ARG A 5 -1.84 -12.04 15.92
N VAL A 6 -2.83 -11.24 16.34
CA VAL A 6 -3.36 -10.13 15.52
C VAL A 6 -2.27 -9.10 15.21
N ASN A 7 -1.49 -8.68 16.21
CA ASN A 7 -0.39 -7.74 15.99
C ASN A 7 0.67 -8.28 15.03
N TYR A 8 0.97 -9.58 15.09
CA TYR A 8 1.90 -10.24 14.18
C TYR A 8 1.41 -10.14 12.72
N TYR A 9 0.14 -10.48 12.46
CA TYR A 9 -0.43 -10.37 11.12
C TYR A 9 -0.52 -8.93 10.63
N LEU A 10 -0.95 -7.98 11.47
CA LEU A 10 -0.99 -6.56 11.09
C LEU A 10 0.40 -6.01 10.75
N MET A 11 1.44 -6.38 11.51
CA MET A 11 2.83 -6.01 11.19
C MET A 11 3.30 -6.65 9.88
N LYS A 12 2.92 -7.90 9.61
CA LYS A 12 3.23 -8.57 8.35
C LYS A 12 2.53 -7.89 7.17
N ILE A 13 1.27 -7.49 7.34
CA ILE A 13 0.52 -6.70 6.35
C ILE A 13 1.25 -5.39 6.07
N VAL A 14 1.64 -4.61 7.08
CA VAL A 14 2.37 -3.34 6.87
C VAL A 14 3.66 -3.56 6.08
N ARG A 15 4.45 -4.60 6.40
CA ARG A 15 5.70 -4.89 5.69
C ARG A 15 5.46 -5.29 4.23
N VAL A 16 4.56 -6.24 3.99
CA VAL A 16 4.29 -6.75 2.64
C VAL A 16 3.63 -5.67 1.79
N SER A 17 2.62 -4.97 2.33
CA SER A 17 1.94 -3.87 1.63
C SER A 17 2.88 -2.71 1.35
N GLY A 18 3.84 -2.38 2.24
CA GLY A 18 4.82 -1.33 1.98
C GLY A 18 5.72 -1.65 0.79
N TRP A 19 6.28 -2.86 0.72
CA TRP A 19 7.08 -3.30 -0.42
C TRP A 19 6.27 -3.37 -1.72
N LEU A 20 5.05 -3.91 -1.64
CA LEU A 20 4.17 -3.99 -2.80
C LEU A 20 3.76 -2.61 -3.30
N LEU A 21 3.40 -1.69 -2.40
CA LEU A 21 3.02 -0.32 -2.73
C LEU A 21 4.17 0.42 -3.42
N LEU A 22 5.41 0.23 -2.93
CA LEU A 22 6.59 0.82 -3.55
C LEU A 22 6.72 0.39 -5.01
N ALA A 23 6.63 -0.92 -5.28
CA ALA A 23 6.73 -1.46 -6.64
C ALA A 23 5.59 -0.98 -7.55
N LEU A 24 4.35 -1.01 -7.04
CA LEU A 24 3.17 -0.55 -7.78
C LEU A 24 3.27 0.95 -8.11
N MET A 25 3.71 1.76 -7.16
CA MET A 25 3.84 3.20 -7.36
C MET A 25 4.91 3.53 -8.42
N ILE A 26 6.06 2.84 -8.40
CA ILE A 26 7.08 3.00 -9.44
C ILE A 26 6.50 2.68 -10.82
N LEU A 27 5.82 1.53 -10.97
CA LEU A 27 5.23 1.14 -12.25
C LEU A 27 4.15 2.14 -12.71
N TYR A 28 3.32 2.62 -11.78
CA TYR A 28 2.28 3.60 -12.07
C TYR A 28 2.88 4.93 -12.56
N ILE A 29 3.97 5.39 -11.94
CA ILE A 29 4.70 6.59 -12.36
C ILE A 29 5.31 6.39 -13.76
N LEU A 30 5.99 5.28 -14.01
CA LEU A 30 6.63 4.99 -15.31
C LEU A 30 5.60 4.94 -16.46
N THR A 31 4.45 4.33 -16.20
CA THR A 31 3.35 4.29 -17.18
C THR A 31 2.71 5.66 -17.38
N GLY A 32 2.61 6.48 -16.33
CA GLY A 32 2.17 7.88 -16.43
C GLY A 32 3.08 8.73 -17.33
N PHE A 33 4.40 8.65 -17.14
CA PHE A 33 5.39 9.32 -18.01
C PHE A 33 5.38 8.80 -19.46
N SER A 34 5.02 7.53 -19.65
CA SER A 34 4.85 6.98 -21.00
C SER A 34 3.60 7.52 -21.70
N LEU A 35 2.55 7.81 -20.94
CA LEU A 35 1.32 8.39 -21.46
C LEU A 35 1.45 9.88 -21.82
N THR A 36 2.30 10.63 -21.11
CA THR A 36 2.59 12.03 -21.46
C THR A 36 3.50 12.17 -22.67
N GLY A 37 4.04 11.06 -23.20
CA GLY A 37 4.91 11.06 -24.38
C GLY A 37 6.36 11.47 -24.08
N GLU A 38 6.66 11.81 -22.82
CA GLU A 38 8.01 12.13 -22.35
C GLU A 38 8.93 10.93 -22.55
N TRP A 39 8.49 9.74 -22.15
CA TRP A 39 9.29 8.51 -22.17
C TRP A 39 8.63 7.43 -23.03
N LYS A 40 9.27 7.04 -24.14
CA LYS A 40 8.75 5.96 -25.02
C LYS A 40 9.22 4.58 -24.56
N LEU A 41 8.95 4.22 -23.31
CA LEU A 41 9.31 2.89 -22.78
C LEU A 41 8.37 1.79 -23.29
N VAL A 42 7.10 2.12 -23.53
CA VAL A 42 6.06 1.18 -23.97
C VAL A 42 5.10 1.90 -24.93
N ASP A 43 4.46 1.16 -25.83
CA ASP A 43 3.40 1.70 -26.70
C ASP A 43 2.27 2.36 -25.88
N LEU A 44 1.70 3.44 -26.41
CA LEU A 44 0.71 4.27 -25.72
C LEU A 44 -0.52 3.45 -25.27
N ARG A 45 -0.96 2.51 -26.10
CA ARG A 45 -2.10 1.65 -25.80
C ARG A 45 -1.79 0.73 -24.63
N THR A 46 -0.61 0.12 -24.64
CA THR A 46 -0.14 -0.76 -23.57
C THR A 46 0.06 0.01 -22.27
N ALA A 47 0.70 1.17 -22.32
CA ALA A 47 0.86 2.06 -21.17
C ALA A 47 -0.50 2.44 -20.54
N SER A 48 -1.50 2.75 -21.37
CA SER A 48 -2.84 3.12 -20.89
C SER A 48 -3.57 1.97 -20.21
N ILE A 49 -3.48 0.76 -20.78
CA ILE A 49 -4.10 -0.44 -20.19
C ILE A 49 -3.46 -0.74 -18.84
N ILE A 50 -2.12 -0.77 -18.78
CA ILE A 50 -1.40 -1.03 -17.53
C ILE A 50 -1.75 0.04 -16.48
N HIS A 51 -1.71 1.32 -16.85
CA HIS A 51 -1.98 2.41 -15.91
C HIS A 51 -3.38 2.30 -15.28
N LYS A 52 -4.42 2.06 -16.10
CA LYS A 52 -5.80 1.92 -15.61
C LYS A 52 -6.03 0.65 -14.79
N VAL A 53 -5.41 -0.46 -15.18
CA VAL A 53 -5.54 -1.72 -14.43
C VAL A 53 -4.85 -1.63 -13.07
N PHE A 54 -3.71 -0.94 -12.99
CA PHE A 54 -2.93 -0.82 -11.77
C PHE A 54 -3.48 0.19 -10.76
N GLU A 55 -4.38 1.08 -11.16
CA GLU A 55 -5.06 2.04 -10.28
C GLU A 55 -5.75 1.32 -9.10
N TRP A 56 -6.58 0.32 -9.39
CA TRP A 56 -7.32 -0.41 -8.36
C TRP A 56 -6.42 -1.19 -7.38
N PRO A 57 -5.46 -2.01 -7.85
CA PRO A 57 -4.45 -2.61 -6.97
C PRO A 57 -3.71 -1.58 -6.11
N LEU A 58 -3.32 -0.44 -6.69
CA LEU A 58 -2.64 0.63 -5.97
C LEU A 58 -3.53 1.18 -4.84
N ILE A 59 -4.80 1.49 -5.13
CA ILE A 59 -5.78 1.97 -4.14
C ILE A 59 -5.96 0.94 -3.01
N VAL A 60 -6.18 -0.33 -3.35
CA VAL A 60 -6.42 -1.38 -2.35
C VAL A 60 -5.21 -1.57 -1.44
N VAL A 61 -4.01 -1.66 -2.01
CA VAL A 61 -2.77 -1.83 -1.24
C VAL A 61 -2.49 -0.59 -0.39
N PHE A 62 -2.72 0.61 -0.94
CA PHE A 62 -2.58 1.87 -0.21
C PHE A 62 -3.52 1.91 0.99
N LEU A 63 -4.81 1.61 0.81
CA LEU A 63 -5.78 1.62 1.92
C LEU A 63 -5.42 0.59 2.99
N ALA A 64 -5.08 -0.63 2.59
CA ALA A 64 -4.64 -1.67 3.52
C ALA A 64 -3.43 -1.20 4.34
N HIS A 65 -2.44 -0.60 3.70
CA HIS A 65 -1.24 -0.07 4.34
C HIS A 65 -1.55 1.13 5.25
N ALA A 66 -2.29 2.11 4.75
CA ALA A 66 -2.62 3.33 5.48
C ALA A 66 -3.46 3.03 6.72
N ILE A 67 -4.52 2.23 6.60
CA ILE A 67 -5.38 1.88 7.72
C ILE A 67 -4.59 1.14 8.81
N THR A 68 -3.73 0.17 8.44
CA THR A 68 -2.92 -0.54 9.44
C THR A 68 -1.87 0.36 10.10
N THR A 69 -1.19 1.21 9.34
CA THR A 69 -0.18 2.12 9.90
C THR A 69 -0.82 3.20 10.77
N ILE A 70 -1.96 3.77 10.38
CA ILE A 70 -2.77 4.69 11.21
C ILE A 70 -3.18 4.01 12.51
N TYR A 71 -3.68 2.77 12.45
CA TYR A 71 -4.01 2.01 13.65
C TYR A 71 -2.80 1.85 14.59
N PHE A 72 -1.62 1.52 14.05
CA PHE A 72 -0.40 1.44 14.86
C PHE A 72 0.03 2.81 15.41
N ALA A 73 -0.13 3.90 14.66
CA ALA A 73 0.16 5.26 15.11
C ALA A 73 -0.73 5.64 16.30
N PHE A 74 -2.05 5.43 16.21
CA PHE A 74 -2.98 5.67 17.30
C PHE A 74 -2.68 4.82 18.54
N ARG A 75 -2.25 3.57 18.38
CA ARG A 75 -1.77 2.76 19.50
C ARG A 75 -0.46 3.27 20.11
N ARG A 76 0.44 3.82 19.30
CA ARG A 76 1.72 4.37 19.76
C ARG A 76 1.54 5.69 20.52
N TRP A 77 0.62 6.55 20.07
CA TRP A 77 0.29 7.81 20.72
C TRP A 77 -0.64 7.66 21.93
N GLY A 78 -1.04 6.44 22.27
CA GLY A 78 -1.89 6.16 23.44
C GLY A 78 -3.37 6.49 23.24
N TRP A 79 -3.79 6.86 22.04
CA TRP A 79 -5.20 7.14 21.71
C TRP A 79 -6.06 5.87 21.74
N ILE A 80 -5.46 4.69 21.53
CA ILE A 80 -6.12 3.39 21.68
C ILE A 80 -5.45 2.65 22.85
N LYS A 81 -6.18 2.46 23.95
CA LYS A 81 -5.70 1.72 25.13
C LYS A 81 -5.32 0.29 24.74
N LYS A 82 -4.12 -0.15 25.13
CA LYS A 82 -3.79 -1.59 25.14
C LYS A 82 -4.73 -2.24 26.15
N ARG A 83 -5.47 -3.31 25.76
CA ARG A 83 -6.12 -4.17 26.75
C ARG A 83 -5.01 -4.78 27.63
N THR A 84 -4.71 -4.14 28.75
CA THR A 84 -4.08 -4.77 29.90
C THR A 84 -5.08 -5.79 30.40
N GLY A 85 -4.86 -7.06 30.09
CA GLY A 85 -5.54 -8.13 30.81
C GLY A 85 -5.07 -8.06 32.25
N ALA A 86 -6.01 -7.84 33.16
CA ALA A 86 -5.88 -8.25 34.55
C ALA A 86 -5.72 -9.78 34.62
#